data_AF-J4W6X5-F1
#
_entry.id   AF-J4W6X5-F1
#
_cell.length_a   1.000
_cell.length_b   1.000
_cell.length_c   1.000
_cell.angle_alpha   90.00
_cell.angle_beta   90.00
_cell.angle_gamma   90.00
#
_symmetry.space_group_name_H-M   'P 1'
#
loop_
_entity.id
_entity.type
_entity.pdbx_description
1 polymer ?
#
loop_
_entity_poly.entity_id
_entity_poly.type
_entity_poly.pdbx_seq_one_letter_code
_entity_poly.pdbx_strand_id
1 'polypeptide(L)'
;MTEITNVEYEVQKELTAKTTEELQIEVNGLYQQMEMIGSIAMMIAANAGQRLLVIKERLKHGEFESWCESHLDFSKRKAEMMMSLAKRCEEENSLFSKAQTFADLNISKVFALLAAPEEVAKEVVENNDISEMTVRELKEEIADLKLQNAEIVELKSRIKELEEEKGEPGVSSKEIEELKEKLKKEKDKLKKTKRDKDDEVKKALEEARVELDREIEKAVATANVQAKTEKIKTEKELEEARAEIEKLNMAASSGEIITAFRINVKSMQTIFNECLGQLAKMDENTSSKFKKALTEILTSELEALNE
;
A
#
# COMPACT_ATOMS: atom_id res chain seq x y z
N MET A 1 5.84 2.43 34.23
CA MET A 1 6.50 3.39 33.33
C MET A 1 6.95 2.60 32.12
N THR A 2 6.11 2.53 31.11
CA THR A 2 6.44 1.91 29.83
C THR A 2 7.20 2.95 29.04
N GLU A 3 8.50 2.69 28.80
CA GLU A 3 9.30 3.45 27.84
C GLU A 3 8.57 3.39 26.50
N ILE A 4 7.94 4.49 26.13
CA ILE A 4 7.61 4.76 24.74
C ILE A 4 8.97 4.85 24.07
N THR A 5 9.36 3.83 23.31
CA THR A 5 10.50 3.92 22.40
C THR A 5 10.21 5.09 21.48
N ASN A 6 10.82 6.22 21.80
CA ASN A 6 10.82 7.41 20.98
C ASN A 6 11.50 6.97 19.68
N VAL A 7 10.71 6.73 18.64
CA VAL A 7 11.26 6.58 17.29
C VAL A 7 11.66 7.99 16.90
N GLU A 8 12.85 8.40 17.33
CA GLU A 8 13.46 9.64 16.87
C GLU A 8 13.62 9.53 15.36
N TYR A 9 12.93 10.40 14.64
CA TYR A 9 13.11 10.56 13.20
C TYR A 9 14.50 11.14 12.97
N GLU A 10 15.50 10.28 12.80
CA GLU A 10 16.80 10.68 12.28
C GLU A 10 16.63 11.09 10.82
N VAL A 11 16.80 12.38 10.53
CA VAL A 11 16.96 12.85 9.15
C VAL A 11 18.24 12.22 8.61
N GLN A 12 18.10 11.13 7.86
CA GLN A 12 19.23 10.45 7.24
C GLN A 12 19.94 11.41 6.29
N LYS A 13 21.19 11.77 6.63
CA LYS A 13 22.13 12.52 5.77
C LYS A 13 22.36 11.88 4.37
N GLU A 14 21.79 10.71 4.10
CA GLU A 14 21.96 9.94 2.86
C GLU A 14 20.99 10.30 1.74
N LEU A 15 19.89 11.03 2.00
CA LEU A 15 18.90 11.34 0.94
C LEU A 15 19.50 12.18 -0.20
N THR A 16 20.47 13.05 0.10
CA THR A 16 21.14 13.90 -0.91
C THR A 16 22.07 13.13 -1.85
N ALA A 17 22.44 11.89 -1.51
CA ALA A 17 23.31 11.04 -2.33
C ALA A 17 22.53 10.10 -3.26
N LYS A 18 21.21 9.99 -3.07
CA LYS A 18 20.31 9.15 -3.86
C LYS A 18 19.87 9.86 -5.13
N THR A 19 19.65 9.10 -6.20
CA THR A 19 19.08 9.65 -7.43
C THR A 19 17.59 9.98 -7.24
N THR A 20 17.05 10.81 -8.13
CA THR A 20 15.62 11.14 -8.13
C THR A 20 14.75 9.89 -8.29
N GLU A 21 15.18 8.92 -9.10
CA GLU A 21 14.48 7.66 -9.33
C GLU A 21 14.48 6.76 -8.07
N GLU A 22 15.60 6.69 -7.35
CA GLU A 22 15.70 5.96 -6.07
C GLU A 22 14.76 6.59 -5.03
N LEU A 23 14.77 7.91 -4.92
CA LEU A 23 13.89 8.65 -4.01
C LEU A 23 12.40 8.48 -4.39
N GLN A 24 12.06 8.45 -5.67
CA GLN A 24 10.69 8.19 -6.13
C GLN A 24 10.19 6.80 -5.70
N ILE A 25 11.01 5.77 -5.88
CA ILE A 25 10.67 4.40 -5.45
C ILE A 25 10.47 4.34 -3.93
N GLU A 26 11.34 5.01 -3.17
CA GLU A 26 11.24 5.08 -1.71
C GLU A 26 9.99 5.81 -1.24
N VAL A 27 9.66 6.97 -1.81
CA VAL A 27 8.45 7.73 -1.47
C VAL A 27 7.20 6.92 -1.78
N ASN A 28 7.13 6.25 -2.93
CA ASN A 28 6.00 5.38 -3.27
C ASN A 28 5.90 4.19 -2.31
N GLY A 29 7.03 3.60 -1.93
CA GLY A 29 7.08 2.52 -0.93
C GLY A 29 6.61 2.97 0.45
N LEU A 30 7.01 4.17 0.89
CA LEU A 30 6.58 4.77 2.15
C LEU A 30 5.09 5.14 2.12
N TYR A 31 4.58 5.63 0.99
CA TYR A 31 3.16 5.90 0.80
C TYR A 31 2.33 4.61 0.93
N GLN A 32 2.72 3.54 0.23
CA GLN A 32 2.04 2.24 0.35
C GLN A 32 2.12 1.66 1.77
N GLN A 33 3.25 1.84 2.47
CA GLN A 33 3.38 1.47 3.88
C GLN A 33 2.45 2.28 4.77
N MET A 34 2.34 3.59 4.54
CA MET A 34 1.45 4.49 5.26
C MET A 34 -0.03 4.06 5.09
N GLU A 35 -0.46 3.77 3.87
CA GLU A 35 -1.81 3.25 3.59
C GLU A 35 -2.04 1.90 4.31
N MET A 36 -1.06 0.99 4.30
CA MET A 36 -1.22 -0.32 4.95
C MET A 36 -1.37 -0.26 6.48
N ILE A 37 -0.91 0.80 7.15
CA ILE A 37 -0.99 0.93 8.62
C ILE A 37 -2.45 0.93 9.10
N GLY A 38 -3.37 1.52 8.34
CA GLY A 38 -4.80 1.58 8.69
C GLY A 38 -5.44 0.19 8.74
N SER A 39 -5.31 -0.56 7.64
CA SER A 39 -5.77 -1.96 7.53
C SER A 39 -5.14 -2.88 8.59
N ILE A 40 -3.82 -2.77 8.79
CA ILE A 40 -3.10 -3.57 9.79
C ILE A 40 -3.61 -3.24 11.20
N ALA A 41 -3.80 -1.96 11.54
CA ALA A 41 -4.32 -1.56 12.84
C ALA A 41 -5.74 -2.09 13.09
N MET A 42 -6.61 -2.04 12.08
CA MET A 42 -7.96 -2.63 12.15
C MET A 42 -7.89 -4.15 12.39
N MET A 43 -7.05 -4.87 11.65
CA MET A 43 -6.88 -6.31 11.81
C MET A 43 -6.35 -6.67 13.20
N ILE A 44 -5.37 -5.93 13.72
CA ILE A 44 -4.86 -6.12 15.09
C ILE A 44 -5.96 -5.87 16.12
N ALA A 45 -6.75 -4.81 15.96
CA ALA A 45 -7.86 -4.48 16.85
C ALA A 45 -8.95 -5.58 16.84
N ALA A 46 -9.32 -6.10 15.67
CA ALA A 46 -10.29 -7.21 15.56
C ALA A 46 -9.75 -8.49 16.23
N ASN A 47 -8.47 -8.82 15.99
CA ASN A 47 -7.80 -9.96 16.62
C ASN A 47 -7.72 -9.84 18.16
N ALA A 48 -7.47 -8.63 18.67
CA ALA A 48 -7.53 -8.35 20.10
C ALA A 48 -8.97 -8.53 20.61
N GLY A 49 -9.96 -8.05 19.86
CA GLY A 49 -11.39 -8.25 20.12
C GLY A 49 -11.80 -9.72 20.25
N GLN A 50 -11.34 -10.59 19.35
CA GLN A 50 -11.58 -12.03 19.43
C GLN A 50 -11.03 -12.65 20.73
N ARG A 51 -9.80 -12.26 21.13
CA ARG A 51 -9.20 -12.70 22.39
C ARG A 51 -10.00 -12.20 23.59
N LEU A 52 -10.43 -10.94 23.57
CA LEU A 52 -11.26 -10.33 24.61
C LEU A 52 -12.63 -11.00 24.72
N LEU A 53 -13.23 -11.47 23.62
CA LEU A 53 -14.46 -12.27 23.61
C LEU A 53 -14.26 -13.58 24.37
N VAL A 54 -13.22 -14.34 24.02
CA VAL A 54 -12.88 -15.60 24.70
C VAL A 54 -12.56 -15.38 26.18
N ILE A 55 -11.87 -14.30 26.53
CA ILE A 55 -11.60 -13.96 27.94
C ILE A 55 -12.92 -13.66 28.67
N LYS A 56 -13.80 -12.84 28.08
CA LYS A 56 -15.09 -12.48 28.69
C LYS A 56 -15.99 -13.69 28.93
N GLU A 57 -15.96 -14.69 28.05
CA GLU A 57 -16.70 -15.95 28.21
C GLU A 57 -16.18 -16.82 29.37
N ARG A 58 -14.91 -16.69 29.73
CA ARG A 58 -14.29 -17.44 30.84
C ARG A 58 -14.50 -16.81 32.21
N LEU A 59 -14.84 -15.52 32.25
CA LEU A 59 -15.11 -14.78 33.48
C LEU A 59 -16.55 -14.98 33.93
N LYS A 60 -16.81 -14.87 35.23
CA LYS A 60 -18.21 -14.91 35.70
C LYS A 60 -18.94 -13.64 35.28
N HIS A 61 -20.27 -13.74 35.19
CA HIS A 61 -21.12 -12.58 34.93
C HIS A 61 -20.80 -11.44 35.93
N GLY A 62 -20.53 -10.25 35.39
CA GLY A 62 -20.20 -9.06 36.17
C GLY A 62 -18.71 -8.82 36.44
N GLU A 63 -17.83 -9.82 36.25
CA GLU A 63 -16.40 -9.67 36.58
C GLU A 63 -15.57 -8.98 35.48
N PHE A 64 -16.11 -8.87 34.26
CA PHE A 64 -15.38 -8.35 33.11
C PHE A 64 -14.89 -6.90 33.31
N GLU A 65 -15.67 -6.08 34.00
CA GLU A 65 -15.33 -4.68 34.26
C GLU A 65 -14.12 -4.54 35.18
N SER A 66 -14.17 -5.15 36.37
CA SER A 66 -13.02 -5.20 37.29
C SER A 66 -11.79 -5.85 36.65
N TRP A 67 -11.99 -6.87 35.81
CA TRP A 67 -10.89 -7.53 35.11
C TRP A 67 -10.19 -6.59 34.12
N CYS A 68 -10.95 -5.79 33.36
CA CYS A 68 -10.39 -4.82 32.43
C CYS A 68 -9.55 -3.78 33.18
N GLU A 69 -10.06 -3.25 34.29
CA GLU A 69 -9.37 -2.23 35.10
C GLU A 69 -8.05 -2.73 35.68
N SER A 70 -7.95 -4.01 36.05
CA SER A 70 -6.75 -4.55 36.69
C SER A 70 -5.75 -5.21 35.74
N HIS A 71 -6.14 -5.57 34.50
CA HIS A 71 -5.29 -6.34 33.58
C HIS A 71 -5.02 -5.68 32.23
N LEU A 72 -5.73 -4.62 31.85
CA LEU A 72 -5.54 -3.94 30.57
C LEU A 72 -4.88 -2.57 30.78
N ASP A 73 -3.94 -2.23 29.90
CA ASP A 73 -3.33 -0.89 29.83
C ASP A 73 -4.26 0.15 29.16
N PHE A 74 -5.50 -0.22 28.89
CA PHE A 74 -6.47 0.59 28.18
C PHE A 74 -7.88 0.39 28.74
N SER A 75 -8.73 1.40 28.53
CA SER A 75 -10.09 1.41 29.07
C SER A 75 -10.94 0.23 28.59
N LYS A 76 -11.85 -0.24 29.44
CA LYS A 76 -12.96 -1.16 29.10
C LYS A 76 -13.68 -0.74 27.81
N ARG A 77 -13.94 0.55 27.61
CA ARG A 77 -14.56 1.08 26.38
C ARG A 77 -13.79 0.67 25.11
N LYS A 78 -12.46 0.81 25.11
CA LYS A 78 -11.61 0.39 23.98
C LYS A 78 -11.68 -1.12 23.77
N ALA A 79 -11.69 -1.90 24.86
CA ALA A 79 -11.86 -3.35 24.78
C ALA A 79 -13.21 -3.73 24.14
N GLU A 80 -14.30 -3.11 24.57
CA GLU A 80 -15.64 -3.35 24.03
C GLU A 80 -15.75 -2.95 22.55
N MET A 81 -15.09 -1.85 22.14
CA MET A 81 -15.02 -1.44 20.73
C MET A 81 -14.27 -2.48 19.88
N MET A 82 -13.13 -3.00 20.35
CA MET A 82 -12.40 -4.08 19.66
C MET A 82 -13.23 -5.36 19.55
N MET A 83 -13.93 -5.74 20.62
CA MET A 83 -14.84 -6.90 20.61
C MET A 83 -16.00 -6.71 19.63
N SER A 84 -16.58 -5.51 19.58
CA SER A 84 -17.63 -5.18 18.61
C SER A 84 -17.09 -5.25 17.19
N LEU A 85 -15.88 -4.73 16.94
CA LEU A 85 -15.23 -4.79 15.64
C LEU A 85 -15.04 -6.24 15.19
N ALA A 86 -14.53 -7.10 16.08
CA ALA A 86 -14.34 -8.52 15.81
C ALA A 86 -15.62 -9.21 15.37
N LYS A 87 -16.73 -8.99 16.09
CA LYS A 87 -18.04 -9.55 15.72
C LYS A 87 -18.50 -9.08 14.35
N ARG A 88 -18.39 -7.77 14.07
CA ARG A 88 -18.80 -7.18 12.80
C ARG A 88 -17.95 -7.68 11.63
N CYS A 89 -16.67 -7.95 11.82
CA CYS A 89 -15.84 -8.55 10.78
C CYS A 89 -16.27 -9.98 10.40
N GLU A 90 -16.89 -10.72 11.32
CA GLU A 90 -17.40 -12.09 11.07
C GLU A 90 -18.81 -12.11 10.47
N GLU A 91 -19.54 -10.99 10.53
CA GLU A 91 -20.88 -10.85 9.94
C GLU A 91 -20.79 -10.64 8.40
N GLU A 92 -21.25 -11.62 7.62
CA GLU A 92 -21.15 -11.62 6.14
C GLU A 92 -21.70 -10.34 5.46
N ASN A 93 -22.77 -9.77 6.01
CA ASN A 93 -23.42 -8.57 5.45
C ASN A 93 -22.99 -7.26 6.13
N SER A 94 -22.01 -7.31 7.02
CA SER A 94 -21.46 -6.11 7.65
C SER A 94 -20.48 -5.41 6.71
N LEU A 95 -20.49 -4.08 6.76
CA LEU A 95 -19.50 -3.18 6.18
C LEU A 95 -18.09 -3.56 6.64
N PHE A 96 -17.92 -4.02 7.88
CA PHE A 96 -16.61 -4.35 8.47
C PHE A 96 -16.05 -5.71 8.03
N SER A 97 -16.81 -6.51 7.28
CA SER A 97 -16.32 -7.76 6.69
C SER A 97 -15.31 -7.52 5.55
N LYS A 98 -15.31 -6.32 4.96
CA LYS A 98 -14.43 -5.93 3.85
C LYS A 98 -13.30 -5.03 4.35
N ALA A 99 -12.23 -5.62 4.87
CA ALA A 99 -11.09 -4.87 5.40
C ALA A 99 -10.51 -3.84 4.40
N GLN A 100 -10.54 -4.16 3.10
CA GLN A 100 -10.07 -3.26 2.03
C GLN A 100 -10.83 -1.92 1.97
N THR A 101 -12.11 -1.90 2.39
CA THR A 101 -12.92 -0.67 2.45
C THR A 101 -12.35 0.36 3.42
N PHE A 102 -11.44 -0.05 4.31
CA PHE A 102 -10.85 0.79 5.34
C PHE A 102 -9.33 0.88 5.22
N ALA A 103 -8.75 0.47 4.09
CA ALA A 103 -7.30 0.44 3.91
C ALA A 103 -6.68 1.81 4.24
N ASP A 104 -7.29 2.86 3.71
CA ASP A 104 -6.78 4.22 3.74
C ASP A 104 -7.25 5.00 4.98
N LEU A 105 -7.85 4.29 5.95
CA LEU A 105 -8.40 4.89 7.17
C LEU A 105 -7.57 4.57 8.40
N ASN A 106 -7.26 5.60 9.17
CA ASN A 106 -6.76 5.39 10.52
C ASN A 106 -7.81 4.72 11.42
N ILE A 107 -7.35 4.00 12.44
CA ILE A 107 -8.20 3.23 13.36
C ILE A 107 -9.28 4.07 14.06
N SER A 108 -9.05 5.37 14.25
CA SER A 108 -10.03 6.26 14.90
C SER A 108 -11.24 6.53 14.01
N LYS A 109 -11.06 6.60 12.69
CA LYS A 109 -12.15 6.72 11.72
C LYS A 109 -12.97 5.41 11.66
N VAL A 110 -12.29 4.27 11.62
CA VAL A 110 -12.93 2.93 11.67
C VAL A 110 -13.80 2.80 12.92
N PHE A 111 -13.27 3.23 14.07
CA PHE A 111 -14.00 3.24 15.34
C PHE A 111 -15.16 4.24 15.41
N ALA A 112 -15.08 5.37 14.71
CA ALA A 112 -16.19 6.31 14.58
C ALA A 112 -17.34 5.69 13.76
N LEU A 113 -17.01 5.05 12.63
CA LEU A 113 -17.97 4.31 11.81
C LEU A 113 -18.60 3.14 12.57
N LEU A 114 -17.81 2.39 13.34
CA LEU A 114 -18.29 1.24 14.13
C LEU A 114 -19.31 1.64 15.20
N ALA A 115 -19.21 2.86 15.74
CA ALA A 115 -20.14 3.40 16.71
C ALA A 115 -21.46 3.93 16.08
N ALA A 116 -21.56 3.93 14.75
CA ALA A 116 -22.79 4.26 14.04
C ALA A 116 -23.66 3.01 13.78
N PRO A 117 -24.99 3.16 13.66
CA PRO A 117 -25.82 2.14 13.04
C PRO A 117 -25.27 1.75 11.68
N GLU A 118 -25.35 0.46 11.35
CA GLU A 118 -24.79 -0.11 10.12
C GLU A 118 -25.19 0.67 8.86
N GLU A 119 -26.48 0.99 8.74
CA GLU A 119 -27.02 1.73 7.60
C GLU A 119 -26.45 3.15 7.49
N VAL A 120 -26.22 3.81 8.62
CA VAL A 120 -25.59 5.15 8.63
C VAL A 120 -24.12 5.04 8.25
N ALA A 121 -23.39 4.05 8.79
CA ALA A 121 -21.99 3.84 8.46
C ALA A 121 -21.80 3.56 6.96
N LYS A 122 -22.65 2.69 6.37
CA LYS A 122 -22.66 2.41 4.93
C LYS A 122 -22.92 3.68 4.11
N GLU A 123 -23.96 4.44 4.49
CA GLU A 123 -24.30 5.68 3.80
C GLU A 123 -23.16 6.72 3.84
N VAL A 124 -22.46 6.83 4.97
CA VAL A 124 -21.30 7.74 5.08
C VAL A 124 -20.17 7.30 4.17
N VAL A 125 -19.82 6.01 4.16
CA VAL A 125 -18.73 5.47 3.33
C VAL A 125 -19.05 5.58 1.84
N GLU A 126 -20.30 5.36 1.43
CA GLU A 126 -20.70 5.39 0.02
C GLU A 126 -20.73 6.81 -0.57
N ASN A 127 -21.11 7.81 0.23
CA ASN A 127 -21.37 9.17 -0.27
C ASN A 127 -20.27 10.18 0.09
N ASN A 128 -19.19 9.78 0.76
CA ASN A 128 -18.14 10.70 1.17
C ASN A 128 -16.76 10.10 0.95
N ASP A 129 -15.80 10.96 0.57
CA ASP A 129 -14.39 10.60 0.68
C ASP A 129 -13.92 10.75 2.13
N ILE A 130 -14.16 9.68 2.89
CA ILE A 130 -13.79 9.56 4.29
C ILE A 130 -12.27 9.55 4.53
N SER A 131 -11.45 9.35 3.50
CA SER A 131 -9.97 9.36 3.62
C SER A 131 -9.46 10.79 3.86
N GLU A 132 -10.10 11.78 3.25
CA GLU A 132 -9.76 13.20 3.37
C GLU A 132 -10.39 13.87 4.61
N MET A 133 -11.50 13.31 5.14
CA MET A 133 -12.15 13.88 6.33
C MET A 133 -11.29 13.77 7.59
N THR A 134 -11.33 14.76 8.46
CA THR A 134 -10.85 14.59 9.83
C THR A 134 -11.79 13.67 10.63
N VAL A 135 -11.29 13.09 11.72
CA VAL A 135 -12.12 12.28 12.64
C VAL A 135 -13.28 13.10 13.21
N ARG A 136 -13.12 14.42 13.33
CA ARG A 136 -14.16 15.33 13.83
C ARG A 136 -15.26 15.51 12.79
N GLU A 137 -14.90 15.87 11.56
CA GLU A 137 -15.86 16.04 10.47
C GLU A 137 -16.64 14.74 10.20
N LEU A 138 -15.95 13.59 10.23
CA LEU A 138 -16.60 12.28 10.11
C LEU A 138 -17.66 12.06 11.20
N LYS A 139 -17.39 12.47 12.45
CA LYS A 139 -18.36 12.36 13.55
C LYS A 139 -19.54 13.31 13.40
N GLU A 140 -19.31 14.51 12.89
CA GLU A 140 -20.34 15.51 12.62
C GLU A 140 -21.27 14.98 11.51
N GLU A 141 -20.73 14.46 10.41
CA GLU A 141 -21.51 13.83 9.33
C GLU A 141 -22.34 12.62 9.82
N ILE A 142 -21.73 11.73 10.61
CA ILE A 142 -22.44 10.60 11.23
C ILE A 142 -23.58 11.10 12.13
N ALA A 143 -23.38 12.19 12.89
CA ALA A 143 -24.38 12.74 13.78
C ALA A 143 -25.55 13.36 13.01
N ASP A 144 -25.27 14.12 11.95
CA ASP A 144 -26.28 14.75 11.12
C ASP A 144 -27.17 13.71 10.42
N LEU A 145 -26.57 12.67 9.83
CA LEU A 145 -27.33 11.58 9.22
C LEU A 145 -28.15 10.79 10.24
N LYS A 146 -27.63 10.59 11.45
CA LYS A 146 -28.41 9.96 12.54
C LYS A 146 -29.64 10.79 12.90
N LEU A 147 -29.48 12.11 13.03
CA LEU A 147 -30.57 13.02 13.37
C LEU A 147 -31.64 13.05 12.27
N GLN A 148 -31.24 13.18 11.01
CA GLN A 148 -32.17 13.17 9.87
C GLN A 148 -32.94 11.85 9.78
N ASN A 149 -32.25 10.72 9.97
CA ASN A 149 -32.90 9.40 9.95
C ASN A 149 -33.86 9.21 11.15
N ALA A 150 -33.48 9.69 12.34
CA ALA A 150 -34.35 9.66 13.51
C ALA A 150 -35.63 10.48 13.28
N GLU A 151 -35.51 11.70 12.76
CA GLU A 151 -36.65 12.57 12.45
C GLU A 151 -37.59 11.92 11.42
N ILE A 152 -37.04 11.30 10.37
CA ILE A 152 -37.83 10.56 9.38
C ILE A 152 -38.58 9.39 10.01
N VAL A 153 -37.95 8.65 10.93
CA VAL A 153 -38.57 7.51 11.63
C VAL A 153 -39.67 7.97 12.57
N GLU A 154 -39.44 9.06 13.32
CA GLU A 154 -40.42 9.65 14.23
C GLU A 154 -41.65 10.17 13.46
N LEU A 155 -41.43 10.94 12.38
CA LEU A 155 -42.51 11.43 11.52
C LEU A 155 -43.32 10.27 10.93
N LYS A 156 -42.67 9.19 10.47
CA LYS A 156 -43.38 8.00 9.96
C LYS A 156 -44.22 7.33 11.04
N SER A 157 -43.66 7.17 12.23
CA SER A 157 -44.35 6.52 13.36
C SER A 157 -45.57 7.33 13.78
N ARG A 158 -45.41 8.66 13.90
CA ARG A 158 -46.49 9.57 14.25
C ARG A 158 -47.60 9.61 13.20
N ILE A 159 -47.26 9.59 11.91
CA ILE A 159 -48.26 9.49 10.83
C ILE A 159 -49.04 8.17 10.95
N LYS A 160 -48.35 7.06 11.21
CA LYS A 160 -48.98 5.74 11.32
C LYS A 160 -49.94 5.68 12.51
N GLU A 161 -49.54 6.17 13.68
CA GLU A 161 -50.41 6.26 14.87
C GLU A 161 -51.68 7.06 14.58
N LEU A 162 -51.54 8.25 13.98
CA LEU A 162 -52.68 9.11 13.65
C LEU A 162 -53.59 8.49 12.56
N GLU A 163 -53.03 7.70 11.64
CA GLU A 163 -53.82 6.95 10.64
C GLU A 163 -54.60 5.79 11.28
N GLU A 164 -54.07 5.17 12.32
CA GLU A 164 -54.75 4.11 13.10
C GLU A 164 -55.84 4.69 14.02
N GLU A 165 -55.61 5.86 14.63
CA GLU A 165 -56.60 6.60 15.43
C GLU A 165 -57.76 7.17 14.58
N LYS A 166 -57.56 7.30 13.26
CA LYS A 166 -58.56 7.80 12.29
C LYS A 166 -59.82 6.92 12.15
N GLY A 167 -59.87 5.77 12.83
CA GLY A 167 -61.09 4.98 13.03
C GLY A 167 -62.12 5.64 13.96
N GLU A 168 -61.73 6.68 14.71
CA GLU A 168 -62.61 7.45 15.61
C GLU A 168 -63.06 8.79 15.00
N PRO A 169 -64.34 9.20 15.16
CA PRO A 169 -64.88 10.42 14.58
C PRO A 169 -64.31 11.66 15.28
N GLY A 170 -63.24 12.24 14.73
CA GLY A 170 -62.64 13.48 15.25
C GLY A 170 -61.19 13.76 14.86
N VAL A 171 -60.44 12.78 14.32
CA VAL A 171 -59.03 12.99 13.95
C VAL A 171 -58.91 13.94 12.76
N SER A 172 -58.22 15.06 12.97
CA SER A 172 -58.05 16.13 11.99
C SER A 172 -57.24 15.64 10.80
N SER A 173 -57.90 15.41 9.66
CA SER A 173 -57.24 15.04 8.39
C SER A 173 -56.12 16.02 7.98
N LYS A 174 -56.17 17.26 8.48
CA LYS A 174 -55.17 18.30 8.23
C LYS A 174 -53.84 18.03 8.91
N GLU A 175 -53.83 17.49 10.14
CA GLU A 175 -52.59 17.22 10.88
C GLU A 175 -51.78 16.09 10.21
N ILE A 176 -52.46 15.07 9.69
CA ILE A 176 -51.83 13.99 8.91
C ILE A 176 -51.29 14.53 7.58
N GLU A 177 -52.01 15.44 6.90
CA GLU A 177 -51.52 16.08 5.68
C GLU A 177 -50.27 16.93 5.93
N GLU A 178 -50.25 17.73 7.00
CA GLU A 178 -49.09 18.54 7.38
C GLU A 178 -47.87 17.68 7.74
N LEU A 179 -48.05 16.59 8.50
CA LEU A 179 -46.96 15.66 8.82
C LEU A 179 -46.46 14.92 7.58
N LYS A 180 -47.34 14.54 6.65
CA LYS A 180 -46.94 13.95 5.36
C LYS A 180 -46.14 14.94 4.51
N GLU A 181 -46.49 16.23 4.54
CA GLU A 181 -45.73 17.27 3.84
C GLU A 181 -44.34 17.46 4.47
N LYS A 182 -44.25 17.49 5.81
CA LYS A 182 -42.96 17.53 6.53
C LYS A 182 -42.09 16.31 6.22
N LEU A 183 -42.66 15.11 6.26
CA LEU A 183 -41.95 13.87 5.90
C LEU A 183 -41.45 13.91 4.46
N LYS A 184 -42.22 14.48 3.52
CA LYS A 184 -41.79 14.64 2.14
C LYS A 184 -40.61 15.61 2.04
N LYS A 185 -40.68 16.77 2.70
CA LYS A 185 -39.59 17.76 2.72
C LYS A 185 -38.29 17.16 3.29
N GLU A 186 -38.37 16.41 4.38
CA GLU A 186 -37.17 15.84 5.01
C GLU A 186 -36.57 14.71 4.16
N LYS A 187 -37.40 13.88 3.53
CA LYS A 187 -36.93 12.91 2.53
C LYS A 187 -36.30 13.57 1.30
N ASP A 188 -36.85 14.68 0.84
CA ASP A 188 -36.33 15.41 -0.32
C ASP A 188 -34.99 16.10 0.01
N LYS A 189 -34.82 16.64 1.22
CA LYS A 189 -33.51 17.15 1.70
C LYS A 189 -32.46 16.06 1.78
N LEU A 190 -32.79 14.90 2.35
CA LEU A 190 -31.86 13.77 2.42
C LEU A 190 -31.45 13.30 1.02
N LYS A 191 -32.41 13.19 0.09
CA LYS A 191 -32.13 12.85 -1.32
C LYS A 191 -31.30 13.89 -2.04
N LYS A 192 -31.54 15.18 -1.79
CA LYS A 192 -30.77 16.26 -2.39
C LYS A 192 -29.32 16.22 -1.91
N THR A 193 -29.12 16.06 -0.60
CA THR A 193 -27.78 15.93 -0.01
C THR A 193 -27.00 14.75 -0.61
N LYS A 194 -27.66 13.61 -0.83
CA LYS A 194 -27.06 12.46 -1.54
C LYS A 194 -26.65 12.79 -2.97
N ARG A 195 -27.53 13.43 -3.76
CA ARG A 195 -27.24 13.79 -5.16
C ARG A 195 -26.11 14.81 -5.27
N ASP A 196 -26.11 15.83 -4.41
CA ASP A 196 -25.09 16.88 -4.43
C ASP A 196 -23.70 16.25 -4.15
N LYS A 197 -23.63 15.25 -3.24
CA LYS A 197 -22.41 14.47 -2.97
C LYS A 197 -22.04 13.51 -4.10
N ASP A 198 -23.00 12.81 -4.70
CA ASP A 198 -22.74 11.94 -5.88
C ASP A 198 -22.13 12.73 -7.05
N ASP A 199 -22.66 13.94 -7.32
CA ASP A 199 -22.16 14.82 -8.37
C ASP A 199 -20.75 15.34 -8.06
N GLU A 200 -20.45 15.64 -6.79
CA GLU A 200 -19.12 16.04 -6.32
C GLU A 200 -18.10 14.89 -6.44
N VAL A 201 -18.46 13.67 -5.99
CA VAL A 201 -17.64 12.47 -6.13
C VAL A 201 -17.38 12.16 -7.61
N LYS A 202 -18.40 12.27 -8.46
CA LYS A 202 -18.24 12.05 -9.90
C LYS A 202 -17.30 13.06 -10.55
N LYS A 203 -17.36 14.32 -10.12
CA LYS A 203 -16.45 15.37 -10.59
C LYS A 203 -15.01 15.09 -10.13
N ALA A 204 -14.81 14.76 -8.86
CA ALA A 204 -13.50 14.40 -8.32
C ALA A 204 -12.90 13.16 -9.03
N LEU A 205 -13.74 12.15 -9.31
CA LEU A 205 -13.32 10.94 -10.02
C LEU A 205 -12.91 11.21 -11.47
N GLU A 206 -13.58 12.16 -12.14
CA GLU A 206 -13.19 12.62 -13.47
C GLU A 206 -11.88 13.42 -13.43
N GLU A 207 -11.71 14.31 -12.45
CA GLU A 207 -10.46 15.06 -12.26
C GLU A 207 -9.27 14.12 -11.98
N ALA A 208 -9.46 13.12 -11.12
CA ALA A 208 -8.45 12.11 -10.82
C ALA A 208 -8.09 11.25 -12.04
N ARG A 209 -9.09 10.88 -12.88
CA ARG A 209 -8.84 10.17 -14.14
C ARG A 209 -7.98 10.99 -15.11
N VAL A 210 -8.29 12.28 -15.26
CA VAL A 210 -7.53 13.18 -16.12
C VAL A 210 -6.09 13.32 -15.65
N GLU A 211 -5.86 13.43 -14.34
CA GLU A 211 -4.49 13.50 -13.81
C GLU A 211 -3.73 12.18 -13.99
N LEU A 212 -4.39 11.03 -13.72
CA LEU A 212 -3.79 9.72 -13.93
C LEU A 212 -3.41 9.48 -15.40
N ASP A 213 -4.28 9.85 -16.34
CA ASP A 213 -3.99 9.74 -17.78
C ASP A 213 -2.79 10.62 -18.18
N ARG A 214 -2.69 11.83 -17.62
CA ARG A 214 -1.55 12.74 -17.82
C ARG A 214 -0.25 12.15 -17.26
N GLU A 215 -0.31 11.47 -16.12
CA GLU A 215 0.84 10.86 -15.48
C GLU A 215 1.32 9.61 -16.24
N ILE A 216 0.39 8.79 -16.74
CA ILE A 216 0.67 7.67 -17.65
C ILE A 216 1.34 8.18 -18.93
N GLU A 217 0.83 9.26 -19.53
CA GLU A 217 1.41 9.83 -20.76
C GLU A 217 2.87 10.29 -20.55
N LYS A 218 3.15 10.97 -19.43
CA LYS A 218 4.53 11.35 -19.05
C LYS A 218 5.43 10.13 -18.82
N ALA A 219 4.94 9.10 -18.14
CA ALA A 219 5.69 7.88 -17.89
C ALA A 219 6.04 7.15 -19.19
N VAL A 220 5.08 7.03 -20.12
CA VAL A 220 5.28 6.44 -21.46
C VAL A 220 6.28 7.26 -22.28
N ALA A 221 6.18 8.60 -22.25
CA ALA A 221 7.14 9.45 -22.94
C ALA A 221 8.57 9.26 -22.42
N THR A 222 8.73 9.17 -21.09
CA THR A 222 10.03 8.98 -20.44
C THR A 222 10.62 7.61 -20.79
N ALA A 223 9.81 6.54 -20.71
CA ALA A 223 10.22 5.18 -21.06
C ALA A 223 10.66 5.08 -22.54
N ASN A 224 9.94 5.75 -23.45
CA ASN A 224 10.31 5.77 -24.87
C ASN A 224 11.65 6.49 -25.13
N VAL A 225 11.92 7.58 -24.41
CA VAL A 225 13.21 8.29 -24.52
C VAL A 225 14.36 7.44 -23.98
N GLN A 226 14.15 6.77 -22.84
CA GLN A 226 15.13 5.84 -22.25
C GLN A 226 15.41 4.67 -23.19
N ALA A 227 14.38 3.99 -23.69
CA ALA A 227 14.52 2.88 -24.62
C ALA A 227 15.24 3.30 -25.92
N LYS A 228 14.96 4.50 -26.44
CA LYS A 228 15.65 5.03 -27.62
C LYS A 228 17.12 5.34 -27.33
N THR A 229 17.43 5.85 -26.15
CA THR A 229 18.81 6.14 -25.71
C THR A 229 19.62 4.85 -25.52
N GLU A 230 19.04 3.84 -24.87
CA GLU A 230 19.65 2.52 -24.72
C GLU A 230 19.87 1.85 -26.08
N LYS A 231 18.89 1.92 -26.99
CA LYS A 231 19.03 1.40 -28.34
C LYS A 231 20.21 2.05 -29.08
N ILE A 232 20.33 3.38 -29.04
CA ILE A 232 21.46 4.09 -29.66
C ILE A 232 22.80 3.67 -29.04
N LYS A 233 22.85 3.48 -27.71
CA LYS A 233 24.05 3.03 -27.01
C LYS A 233 24.44 1.61 -27.44
N THR A 234 23.49 0.68 -27.47
CA THR A 234 23.74 -0.70 -27.90
C THR A 234 24.12 -0.81 -29.37
N GLU A 235 23.51 -0.02 -30.26
CA GLU A 235 23.90 0.04 -31.68
C GLU A 235 25.34 0.54 -31.84
N LYS A 236 25.75 1.55 -31.06
CA LYS A 236 27.12 2.06 -31.06
C LYS A 236 28.13 1.02 -30.56
N GLU A 237 27.84 0.35 -29.44
CA GLU A 237 28.70 -0.72 -28.89
C GLU A 237 28.82 -1.91 -29.87
N LEU A 238 27.73 -2.25 -30.56
CA LEU A 238 27.72 -3.31 -31.57
C LEU A 238 28.57 -2.94 -32.80
N GLU A 239 28.55 -1.68 -33.21
CA GLU A 239 29.35 -1.18 -34.33
C GLU A 239 30.85 -1.16 -33.99
N GLU A 240 31.20 -0.73 -32.77
CA GLU A 240 32.57 -0.80 -32.25
C GLU A 240 33.08 -2.25 -32.19
N ALA A 241 32.27 -3.19 -31.67
CA ALA A 241 32.63 -4.61 -31.63
C ALA A 241 32.81 -5.22 -33.03
N ARG A 242 31.96 -4.85 -34.00
CA ARG A 242 32.10 -5.30 -35.40
C ARG A 242 33.39 -4.78 -36.05
N ALA A 243 33.73 -3.52 -35.81
CA ALA A 243 34.97 -2.94 -36.32
C ALA A 243 36.22 -3.62 -35.73
N GLU A 244 36.18 -4.05 -34.47
CA GLU A 244 37.25 -4.83 -33.83
C GLU A 244 37.38 -6.23 -34.43
N ILE A 245 36.26 -6.92 -34.66
CA ILE A 245 36.24 -8.24 -35.33
C ILE A 245 36.78 -8.12 -36.77
N GLU A 246 36.39 -7.08 -37.51
CA GLU A 246 36.90 -6.80 -38.86
C GLU A 246 38.42 -6.62 -38.85
N LYS A 247 38.96 -5.84 -37.91
CA LYS A 247 40.42 -5.65 -37.75
C LYS A 247 41.14 -6.96 -37.41
N LEU A 248 40.58 -7.77 -36.52
CA LEU A 248 41.14 -9.08 -36.16
C LEU A 248 41.12 -10.03 -37.37
N ASN A 249 40.04 -10.03 -38.14
CA ASN A 249 39.91 -10.84 -39.35
C ASN A 249 40.85 -10.36 -40.48
N MET A 250 41.01 -9.06 -40.69
CA MET A 250 41.96 -8.50 -41.66
C MET A 250 43.41 -8.84 -41.27
N ALA A 251 43.75 -8.78 -39.98
CA ALA A 251 45.07 -9.17 -39.48
C ALA A 251 45.32 -10.68 -39.59
N ALA A 252 44.29 -11.51 -39.43
CA ALA A 252 44.36 -12.95 -39.68
C ALA A 252 44.48 -13.28 -41.18
N SER A 253 43.89 -12.46 -42.06
CA SER A 253 43.85 -12.66 -43.51
C SER A 253 45.07 -12.12 -44.26
N SER A 254 45.89 -11.27 -43.64
CA SER A 254 47.05 -10.62 -44.28
C SER A 254 48.33 -11.48 -44.31
N GLY A 255 48.32 -12.68 -43.73
CA GLY A 255 49.45 -13.61 -43.79
C GLY A 255 50.67 -13.20 -42.95
N GLU A 256 50.54 -12.23 -42.04
CA GLU A 256 51.62 -11.81 -41.15
C GLU A 256 51.70 -12.69 -39.89
N ILE A 257 52.47 -13.78 -39.98
CA ILE A 257 52.75 -14.71 -38.87
C ILE A 257 53.13 -13.96 -37.57
N ILE A 258 53.87 -12.86 -37.69
CA ILE A 258 54.33 -12.03 -36.55
C ILE A 258 53.16 -11.33 -35.85
N THR A 259 52.15 -10.89 -36.59
CA THR A 259 50.99 -10.18 -36.03
C THR A 259 50.05 -11.16 -35.33
N ALA A 260 49.79 -12.33 -35.93
CA ALA A 260 49.07 -13.43 -35.28
C ALA A 260 49.78 -13.91 -34.00
N PHE A 261 51.12 -14.07 -34.05
CA PHE A 261 51.93 -14.42 -32.88
C PHE A 261 51.79 -13.39 -31.75
N ARG A 262 51.81 -12.08 -32.05
CA ARG A 262 51.61 -11.01 -31.04
C ARG A 262 50.23 -11.07 -30.39
N ILE A 263 49.18 -11.39 -31.14
CA ILE A 263 47.82 -11.55 -30.59
C ILE A 263 47.79 -12.74 -29.62
N ASN A 264 48.35 -13.88 -30.02
CA ASN A 264 48.40 -15.08 -29.17
C ASN A 264 49.21 -14.84 -27.89
N VAL A 265 50.34 -14.12 -27.97
CA VAL A 265 51.13 -13.73 -26.79
C VAL A 265 50.32 -12.84 -25.83
N LYS A 266 49.58 -11.85 -26.35
CA LYS A 266 48.71 -11.00 -25.51
C LYS A 266 47.58 -11.79 -24.85
N SER A 267 46.97 -12.72 -25.58
CA SER A 267 45.93 -13.62 -25.05
C SER A 267 46.49 -14.49 -23.92
N MET A 268 47.67 -15.10 -24.14
CA MET A 268 48.37 -15.90 -23.14
C MET A 268 48.70 -15.10 -21.87
N GLN A 269 49.18 -13.85 -22.02
CA GLN A 269 49.43 -12.96 -20.89
C GLN A 269 48.15 -12.63 -20.09
N THR A 270 47.05 -12.39 -20.80
CA THR A 270 45.75 -12.06 -20.17
C THR A 270 45.23 -13.24 -19.35
N ILE A 271 45.17 -14.43 -19.97
CA ILE A 271 44.70 -15.66 -19.32
C ILE A 271 45.59 -16.03 -18.11
N PHE A 272 46.91 -15.86 -18.24
CA PHE A 272 47.82 -16.14 -17.13
C PHE A 272 47.58 -15.22 -15.93
N ASN A 273 47.36 -13.92 -16.16
CA ASN A 273 47.04 -12.98 -15.10
C ASN A 273 45.69 -13.28 -14.43
N GLU A 274 44.70 -13.73 -15.19
CA GLU A 274 43.43 -14.21 -14.62
C GLU A 274 43.63 -15.42 -13.71
N CYS A 275 44.47 -16.38 -14.11
CA CYS A 275 44.83 -17.52 -13.28
C CYS A 275 45.48 -17.06 -11.95
N LEU A 276 46.39 -16.09 -11.99
CA LEU A 276 47.00 -15.50 -10.78
C LEU A 276 45.95 -14.81 -9.89
N GLY A 277 45.01 -14.07 -10.50
CA GLY A 277 43.90 -13.43 -9.78
C GLY A 277 42.95 -14.41 -9.12
N GLN A 278 42.71 -15.57 -9.74
CA GLN A 278 41.93 -16.67 -9.16
C GLN A 278 42.68 -17.36 -8.02
N LEU A 279 43.98 -17.63 -8.19
CA LEU A 279 44.83 -18.20 -7.13
C LEU A 279 44.87 -17.36 -5.86
N ALA A 280 44.83 -16.03 -6.00
CA ALA A 280 44.81 -15.10 -4.87
C ALA A 280 43.51 -15.15 -4.04
N LYS A 281 42.43 -15.72 -4.61
CA LYS A 281 41.12 -15.87 -3.95
C LYS A 281 40.91 -17.26 -3.32
N MET A 282 41.84 -18.20 -3.51
CA MET A 282 41.77 -19.57 -3.00
C MET A 282 42.49 -19.70 -1.65
N ASP A 283 42.16 -20.75 -0.88
CA ASP A 283 42.92 -21.11 0.32
C ASP A 283 44.36 -21.56 -0.02
N GLU A 284 45.27 -21.43 0.95
CA GLU A 284 46.71 -21.65 0.74
C GLU A 284 47.04 -23.06 0.22
N ASN A 285 46.33 -24.09 0.70
CA ASN A 285 46.58 -25.47 0.30
C ASN A 285 46.14 -25.73 -1.14
N THR A 286 44.97 -25.22 -1.52
CA THR A 286 44.46 -25.32 -2.90
C THR A 286 45.29 -24.48 -3.87
N SER A 287 45.59 -23.23 -3.50
CA SER A 287 46.43 -22.31 -4.28
C SER A 287 47.82 -22.88 -4.54
N SER A 288 48.45 -23.51 -3.53
CA SER A 288 49.76 -24.14 -3.69
C SER A 288 49.77 -25.29 -4.70
N LYS A 289 48.69 -26.08 -4.80
CA LYS A 289 48.60 -27.19 -5.76
C LYS A 289 48.47 -26.69 -7.19
N PHE A 290 47.58 -25.72 -7.43
CA PHE A 290 47.40 -25.13 -8.75
C PHE A 290 48.60 -24.29 -9.19
N LYS A 291 49.28 -23.62 -8.25
CA LYS A 291 50.55 -22.94 -8.54
C LYS A 291 51.62 -23.93 -8.99
N LYS A 292 51.69 -25.12 -8.37
CA LYS A 292 52.61 -26.18 -8.79
C LYS A 292 52.29 -26.66 -10.21
N ALA A 293 51.01 -26.93 -10.51
CA ALA A 293 50.57 -27.34 -11.84
C ALA A 293 50.88 -26.28 -12.93
N LEU A 294 50.62 -24.99 -12.65
CA LEU A 294 50.99 -23.89 -13.55
C LEU A 294 52.49 -23.79 -13.76
N THR A 295 53.28 -24.04 -12.71
CA THR A 295 54.75 -24.03 -12.80
C THR A 295 55.26 -25.17 -13.68
N GLU A 296 54.68 -26.36 -13.55
CA GLU A 296 55.03 -27.53 -14.37
C GLU A 296 54.71 -27.27 -15.86
N ILE A 297 53.55 -26.70 -16.17
CA ILE A 297 53.18 -26.32 -17.55
C ILE A 297 54.18 -25.30 -18.11
N LEU A 298 54.44 -24.20 -17.39
CA LEU A 298 55.37 -23.17 -17.86
C LEU A 298 56.80 -23.71 -18.06
N THR A 299 57.23 -24.64 -17.21
CA THR A 299 58.54 -25.27 -17.34
C THR A 299 58.61 -26.11 -18.62
N SER A 300 57.58 -26.93 -18.89
CA SER A 300 57.48 -27.72 -20.12
C SER A 300 57.44 -26.86 -21.38
N GLU A 301 56.66 -25.77 -21.36
CA GLU A 301 56.57 -24.86 -22.51
C GLU A 301 57.90 -24.10 -22.74
N LEU A 302 58.62 -23.76 -21.66
CA LEU A 302 59.92 -23.10 -21.75
C LEU A 302 61.01 -24.05 -22.27
N GLU A 303 60.94 -25.34 -21.93
CA GLU A 303 61.79 -26.38 -22.52
C GLU A 303 61.51 -26.51 -24.02
N ALA A 304 60.24 -26.64 -24.41
CA ALA A 304 59.83 -26.76 -25.82
C ALA A 304 60.19 -25.53 -26.67
N LEU A 305 60.31 -24.34 -26.06
CA LEU A 305 60.70 -23.12 -26.76
C LEU A 305 62.23 -23.02 -26.99
N ASN A 306 63.03 -23.81 -26.28
CA ASN A 306 64.50 -23.82 -26.34
C ASN A 306 65.07 -25.05 -27.10
N GLU A 307 64.20 -25.96 -27.57
CA GLU A 307 64.52 -27.04 -28.51
C GLU A 307 64.53 -26.57 -29.96
#